data_AF-A0AAV8A0K1-F1
#
_entry.id   AF-A0AAV8A0K1-F1
#
_cell.length_a   1.000
_cell.length_b   1.000
_cell.length_c   1.000
_cell.angle_alpha   90.00
_cell.angle_beta   90.00
_cell.angle_gamma   90.00
#
_symmetry.space_group_name_H-M   'P 1'
#
loop_
_entity.id
_entity.type
_entity.pdbx_description
1 polymer ?
#
loop_
_entity_poly.entity_id
_entity_poly.type
_entity_poly.pdbx_seq_one_letter_code
_entity_poly.pdbx_strand_id
1 'polypeptide(L)'
;MCEADTQPAFLLDSFNSSTKPTNIELTNNNHTIKSTNSTWKTIRGTTIMKTGKFSFRFKIDEVPSSTTATMIGVCKPGVKSICYENQDGWVFYGYNGNKYHHNVDTSYGAKWKKGDVVGMFVDMDKKTLRFELNGKDYGVAYTNISNELVLAVDMYYSGEQITIF
;
A
#
# COMPACT_ATOMS: atom_id res chain seq x y z
N MET A 1 32.56 -2.53 -23.85
CA MET A 1 31.10 -2.74 -23.74
C MET A 1 30.75 -2.52 -22.29
N CYS A 2 30.22 -1.34 -21.98
CA CYS A 2 29.75 -1.02 -20.64
C CYS A 2 28.24 -0.98 -20.78
N GLU A 3 27.56 -2.04 -20.40
CA GLU A 3 26.10 -1.98 -20.30
C GLU A 3 25.78 -1.01 -19.18
N ALA A 4 25.25 0.16 -19.57
CA ALA A 4 24.61 1.05 -18.63
C ALA A 4 23.42 0.27 -18.07
N ASP A 5 23.54 -0.11 -16.81
CA ASP A 5 22.46 -0.66 -16.00
C ASP A 5 21.36 0.42 -15.94
N THR A 6 20.46 0.40 -16.92
CA THR A 6 19.29 1.26 -16.93
C THR A 6 18.44 0.83 -15.75
N GLN A 7 18.57 1.53 -14.63
CA GLN A 7 17.59 1.44 -13.56
C GLN A 7 16.21 1.57 -14.21
N PRO A 8 15.27 0.64 -13.94
CA PRO A 8 13.94 0.74 -14.51
C PRO A 8 13.38 2.09 -14.10
N ALA A 9 12.89 2.85 -15.08
CA ALA A 9 12.22 4.11 -14.85
C ALA A 9 11.21 3.91 -13.71
N PHE A 10 11.32 4.72 -12.65
CA PHE A 10 10.36 4.72 -11.56
C PHE A 10 8.98 5.04 -12.14
N LEU A 11 8.19 4.02 -12.44
CA LEU A 11 6.80 4.20 -12.82
C LEU A 11 6.08 4.58 -11.54
N LEU A 12 5.83 5.88 -11.37
CA LEU A 12 5.00 6.37 -10.28
C LEU A 12 3.55 5.96 -10.59
N ASP A 13 3.01 5.05 -9.79
CA ASP A 13 1.62 4.62 -9.91
C ASP A 13 0.68 5.69 -9.33
N SER A 14 -0.57 5.69 -9.80
CA SER A 14 -1.62 6.57 -9.31
C SER A 14 -2.82 5.74 -8.84
N PHE A 15 -3.67 6.32 -8.00
CA PHE A 15 -4.89 5.65 -7.56
C PHE A 15 -5.94 5.63 -8.67
N ASN A 16 -6.59 4.48 -8.82
CA ASN A 16 -7.54 4.23 -9.89
C ASN A 16 -8.88 4.96 -9.63
N SER A 17 -9.12 6.04 -10.37
CA SER A 17 -10.33 6.86 -10.24
C SER A 17 -11.61 6.16 -10.72
N SER A 18 -11.53 5.21 -11.65
CA SER A 18 -12.70 4.51 -12.21
C SER A 18 -13.23 3.42 -11.28
N THR A 19 -12.41 2.95 -10.35
CA THR A 19 -12.81 1.92 -9.37
C THR A 19 -12.75 2.38 -7.92
N LYS A 20 -12.58 3.69 -7.67
CA LYS A 20 -12.51 4.23 -6.32
C LYS A 20 -13.86 4.09 -5.58
N PRO A 21 -13.84 3.84 -4.27
CA PRO A 21 -15.02 4.00 -3.43
C PRO A 21 -15.59 5.43 -3.49
N THR A 22 -16.91 5.58 -3.33
CA THR A 22 -17.59 6.90 -3.36
C THR A 22 -17.14 7.84 -2.23
N ASN A 23 -16.68 7.27 -1.13
CA ASN A 23 -16.17 7.94 0.08
C ASN A 23 -14.64 8.10 0.11
N ILE A 24 -14.01 8.06 -1.07
CA ILE A 24 -12.63 8.50 -1.29
C ILE A 24 -12.61 9.68 -2.28
N GLU A 25 -12.01 10.77 -1.82
CA GLU A 25 -11.62 11.91 -2.64
C GLU A 25 -10.22 11.67 -3.22
N LEU A 26 -10.07 11.98 -4.51
CA LEU A 26 -8.78 11.96 -5.21
C LEU A 26 -8.37 13.37 -5.57
N THR A 27 -7.11 13.71 -5.29
CA THR A 27 -6.48 14.97 -5.66
C THR A 27 -5.06 14.72 -6.16
N ASN A 28 -4.33 15.77 -6.55
CA ASN A 28 -2.94 15.70 -7.01
C ASN A 28 -2.75 14.69 -8.17
N ASN A 29 -3.55 14.82 -9.22
CA ASN A 29 -3.56 13.88 -10.35
C ASN A 29 -3.73 12.41 -9.92
N ASN A 30 -4.62 12.17 -8.93
CA ASN A 30 -4.89 10.87 -8.32
C ASN A 30 -3.74 10.26 -7.51
N HIS A 31 -2.75 11.03 -7.09
CA HIS A 31 -1.70 10.55 -6.18
C HIS A 31 -2.05 10.73 -4.70
N THR A 32 -3.09 11.51 -4.40
CA THR A 32 -3.50 11.78 -3.01
C THR A 32 -4.92 11.28 -2.79
N ILE A 33 -5.08 10.45 -1.76
CA ILE A 33 -6.38 9.93 -1.30
C ILE A 33 -6.76 10.58 0.01
N LYS A 34 -8.03 10.95 0.14
CA LYS A 34 -8.61 11.43 1.40
C LYS A 34 -9.91 10.69 1.68
N SER A 35 -10.02 10.16 2.88
CA SER A 35 -11.23 9.53 3.41
C SER A 35 -12.28 10.58 3.79
N THR A 36 -13.53 10.40 3.35
CA THR A 36 -14.62 11.37 3.65
C THR A 36 -15.57 10.92 4.75
N ASN A 37 -15.48 9.67 5.20
CA ASN A 37 -16.28 9.13 6.31
C ASN A 37 -15.52 8.03 7.08
N SER A 38 -16.03 7.63 8.24
CA SER A 38 -15.40 6.60 9.08
C SER A 38 -15.92 5.19 8.80
N THR A 39 -15.52 4.61 7.68
CA THR A 39 -15.80 3.20 7.32
C THR A 39 -14.61 2.61 6.57
N TRP A 40 -14.39 1.30 6.68
CA TRP A 40 -13.38 0.60 5.87
C TRP A 40 -13.70 0.72 4.38
N LYS A 41 -12.67 1.00 3.59
CA LYS A 41 -12.77 1.22 2.14
C LYS A 41 -11.39 1.13 1.53
N THR A 42 -11.33 0.31 0.48
CA THR A 42 -10.09 0.05 -0.23
C THR A 42 -10.06 0.81 -1.54
N ILE A 43 -8.95 1.50 -1.80
CA ILE A 43 -8.62 2.03 -3.12
C ILE A 43 -7.36 1.36 -3.65
N ARG A 44 -7.28 1.19 -4.98
CA ARG A 44 -6.20 0.47 -5.64
C ARG A 44 -5.45 1.36 -6.61
N GLY A 45 -4.21 0.98 -6.89
CA GLY A 45 -3.41 1.58 -7.96
C GLY A 45 -3.90 1.20 -9.35
N THR A 46 -3.29 1.79 -10.37
CA THR A 46 -3.55 1.51 -11.78
C THR A 46 -2.60 0.49 -12.38
N THR A 47 -1.41 0.33 -11.79
CA THR A 47 -0.35 -0.51 -12.32
C THR A 47 -0.56 -1.96 -11.94
N ILE A 48 -0.74 -2.82 -12.95
CA ILE A 48 -0.76 -4.26 -12.79
C ILE A 48 0.68 -4.79 -12.82
N MET A 49 1.13 -5.32 -11.69
CA MET A 49 2.44 -5.94 -11.51
C MET A 49 2.36 -7.44 -11.82
N LYS A 50 3.18 -7.91 -12.76
CA LYS A 50 3.28 -9.35 -13.12
C LYS A 50 4.70 -9.90 -13.04
N THR A 51 5.68 -9.12 -13.46
CA THR A 51 7.12 -9.45 -13.48
C THR A 51 7.95 -8.22 -13.14
N GLY A 52 9.19 -8.41 -12.71
CA GLY A 52 10.10 -7.32 -12.34
C GLY A 52 9.92 -6.82 -10.91
N LYS A 53 10.51 -5.65 -10.63
CA LYS A 53 10.55 -5.03 -9.30
C LYS A 53 9.85 -3.68 -9.32
N PHE A 54 9.07 -3.41 -8.28
CA PHE A 54 8.31 -2.18 -8.11
C PHE A 54 8.57 -1.60 -6.73
N SER A 55 8.61 -0.27 -6.64
CA SER A 55 8.79 0.46 -5.39
C SER A 55 7.81 1.62 -5.32
N PHE A 56 7.17 1.76 -4.17
CA PHE A 56 6.19 2.82 -3.91
C PHE A 56 6.50 3.48 -2.57
N ARG A 57 6.23 4.78 -2.44
CA ARG A 57 6.32 5.49 -1.16
C ARG A 57 5.02 6.18 -0.84
N PHE A 58 4.61 6.10 0.42
CA PHE A 58 3.37 6.65 0.95
C PHE A 58 3.70 7.63 2.04
N LYS A 59 3.40 8.90 1.82
CA LYS A 59 3.44 9.91 2.86
C LYS A 59 2.11 9.91 3.59
N ILE A 60 2.17 9.81 4.92
CA ILE A 60 1.00 9.92 5.78
C ILE A 60 0.74 11.40 6.04
N ASP A 61 -0.14 12.01 5.24
CA ASP A 61 -0.36 13.46 5.27
C ASP A 61 -1.21 13.90 6.46
N GLU A 62 -2.32 13.21 6.72
CA GLU A 62 -3.23 13.55 7.82
C GLU A 62 -3.75 12.30 8.53
N VAL A 63 -3.81 12.38 9.86
CA VAL A 63 -4.39 11.36 10.75
C VAL A 63 -5.22 12.08 11.81
N PRO A 64 -6.51 12.33 11.55
CA PRO A 64 -7.36 13.08 12.49
C PRO A 64 -7.69 12.33 13.79
N SER A 65 -7.62 11.00 13.75
CA SER A 65 -7.73 10.15 14.94
C SER A 65 -6.42 10.11 15.71
N SER A 66 -6.46 9.67 16.97
CA SER A 66 -5.25 9.43 17.77
C SER A 66 -4.38 8.26 17.25
N THR A 67 -4.93 7.46 16.32
CA THR A 67 -4.26 6.30 15.72
C THR A 67 -4.49 6.25 14.21
N THR A 68 -3.52 5.75 13.46
CA THR A 68 -3.64 5.55 12.01
C THR A 68 -4.31 4.21 11.71
N ALA A 69 -5.56 4.24 11.25
CA ALA A 69 -6.29 3.05 10.84
C ALA A 69 -6.22 2.90 9.31
N THR A 70 -4.98 2.84 8.82
CA THR A 70 -4.68 2.64 7.41
C THR A 70 -3.81 1.40 7.22
N MET A 71 -4.20 0.57 6.25
CA MET A 71 -3.39 -0.54 5.74
C MET A 71 -2.82 -0.20 4.38
N ILE A 72 -1.55 -0.53 4.16
CA ILE A 72 -0.85 -0.35 2.89
C ILE A 72 -0.33 -1.70 2.42
N GLY A 73 -0.54 -2.04 1.16
CA GLY A 73 -0.07 -3.31 0.62
C GLY A 73 -0.40 -3.52 -0.85
N VAL A 74 -0.57 -4.79 -1.19
CA VAL A 74 -0.93 -5.23 -2.54
C VAL A 74 -2.10 -6.19 -2.49
N CYS A 75 -2.86 -6.28 -3.58
CA CYS A 75 -3.90 -7.28 -3.74
C CYS A 75 -4.02 -7.77 -5.18
N LYS A 76 -4.73 -8.88 -5.38
CA LYS A 76 -5.11 -9.28 -6.74
C LYS A 76 -6.00 -8.20 -7.39
N PRO A 77 -5.95 -8.01 -8.72
CA PRO A 77 -6.88 -7.15 -9.42
C PRO A 77 -8.34 -7.53 -9.15
N GLY A 78 -9.24 -6.56 -9.08
CA GLY A 78 -10.67 -6.82 -8.91
C GLY A 78 -11.14 -7.04 -7.46
N VAL A 79 -10.23 -7.25 -6.50
CA VAL A 79 -10.55 -7.38 -5.07
C VAL A 79 -11.28 -6.13 -4.55
N LYS A 80 -12.42 -6.32 -3.88
CA LYS A 80 -13.28 -5.23 -3.38
C LYS A 80 -12.81 -4.64 -2.05
N SER A 81 -12.15 -5.44 -1.21
CA SER A 81 -11.59 -5.00 0.07
C SER A 81 -10.36 -5.83 0.40
N ILE A 82 -9.32 -5.18 0.92
CA ILE A 82 -8.11 -5.83 1.43
C ILE A 82 -8.11 -5.94 2.96
N CYS A 83 -9.31 -5.84 3.57
CA CYS A 83 -9.46 -5.97 5.01
C CYS A 83 -8.92 -7.32 5.50
N TYR A 84 -8.69 -7.41 6.80
CA TYR A 84 -8.10 -8.51 7.57
C TYR A 84 -8.37 -9.94 7.06
N GLU A 85 -9.60 -10.20 6.61
CA GLU A 85 -10.07 -11.53 6.24
C GLU A 85 -9.66 -11.95 4.82
N ASN A 86 -9.22 -10.99 4.00
CA ASN A 86 -9.00 -11.20 2.59
C ASN A 86 -7.76 -12.09 2.33
N GLN A 87 -7.96 -13.15 1.54
CA GLN A 87 -6.91 -14.08 1.11
C GLN A 87 -6.08 -13.55 -0.08
N ASP A 88 -6.59 -12.55 -0.76
CA ASP A 88 -6.02 -11.95 -1.96
C ASP A 88 -5.36 -10.60 -1.68
N GLY A 89 -5.16 -10.24 -0.40
CA GLY A 89 -4.49 -9.03 0.07
C GLY A 89 -3.31 -9.35 1.01
N TRP A 90 -2.23 -8.59 0.88
CA TRP A 90 -1.04 -8.67 1.72
C TRP A 90 -0.69 -7.25 2.19
N VAL A 91 -0.89 -6.96 3.47
CA VAL A 91 -0.89 -5.58 3.97
C VAL A 91 -0.11 -5.39 5.25
N PHE A 92 0.51 -4.22 5.37
CA PHE A 92 1.10 -3.70 6.60
C PHE A 92 0.10 -2.74 7.24
N TYR A 93 -0.09 -2.78 8.57
CA TYR A 93 -1.11 -1.99 9.26
C TYR A 93 -0.53 -0.91 10.17
N GLY A 94 -1.01 0.33 9.98
CA GLY A 94 -0.48 1.50 10.67
C GLY A 94 -0.83 1.61 12.15
N TYR A 95 -1.87 0.92 12.59
CA TYR A 95 -2.34 1.01 13.97
C TYR A 95 -1.35 0.38 14.96
N ASN A 96 -0.84 -0.81 14.61
CA ASN A 96 0.01 -1.62 15.48
C ASN A 96 1.35 -2.03 14.86
N GLY A 97 1.56 -1.83 13.56
CA GLY A 97 2.76 -2.30 12.87
C GLY A 97 2.77 -3.80 12.59
N ASN A 98 1.61 -4.47 12.66
CA ASN A 98 1.50 -5.87 12.24
C ASN A 98 1.30 -5.97 10.73
N LYS A 99 1.68 -7.11 10.18
CA LYS A 99 1.31 -7.52 8.82
C LYS A 99 0.07 -8.43 8.90
N TYR A 100 -0.83 -8.30 7.93
CA TYR A 100 -2.08 -9.03 7.89
C TYR A 100 -2.28 -9.74 6.56
N HIS A 101 -2.72 -10.99 6.63
CA HIS A 101 -3.07 -11.78 5.45
C HIS A 101 -3.96 -12.95 5.90
N HIS A 102 -5.11 -13.14 5.24
CA HIS A 102 -5.96 -14.31 5.45
C HIS A 102 -6.29 -14.59 6.93
N ASN A 103 -6.84 -13.59 7.65
CA ASN A 103 -7.18 -13.69 9.07
C ASN A 103 -5.99 -13.94 10.02
N VAL A 104 -4.76 -13.80 9.55
CA VAL A 104 -3.56 -13.91 10.38
C VAL A 104 -2.95 -12.54 10.56
N ASP A 105 -2.75 -12.14 11.82
CA ASP A 105 -1.95 -10.99 12.19
C ASP A 105 -0.60 -11.43 12.74
N THR A 106 0.47 -10.73 12.37
CA THR A 106 1.81 -11.10 12.80
C THR A 106 2.63 -9.84 13.03
N SER A 107 3.34 -9.78 14.16
CA SER A 107 4.28 -8.70 14.45
C SER A 107 5.34 -8.60 13.35
N TYR A 108 5.61 -7.39 12.86
CA TYR A 108 6.50 -7.18 11.73
C TYR A 108 7.29 -5.88 11.85
N GLY A 109 6.61 -4.75 12.01
CA GLY A 109 7.23 -3.43 12.09
C GLY A 109 6.68 -2.59 13.22
N ALA A 110 6.87 -1.28 13.11
CA ALA A 110 6.30 -0.31 14.03
C ALA A 110 5.03 0.33 13.45
N LYS A 111 4.15 0.81 14.35
CA LYS A 111 3.05 1.70 13.98
C LYS A 111 3.59 3.00 13.35
N TRP A 112 2.80 3.63 12.49
CA TRP A 112 3.13 4.92 11.88
C TRP A 112 2.09 5.98 12.21
N LYS A 113 2.45 7.23 11.96
CA LYS A 113 1.65 8.42 12.25
C LYS A 113 1.81 9.47 11.15
N LYS A 114 1.07 10.58 11.28
CA LYS A 114 1.23 11.76 10.44
C LYS A 114 2.71 12.17 10.32
N GLY A 115 3.13 12.44 9.09
CA GLY A 115 4.48 12.85 8.73
C GLY A 115 5.44 11.69 8.41
N ASP A 116 5.08 10.45 8.78
CA ASP A 116 5.88 9.29 8.42
C ASP A 116 5.77 8.95 6.93
N VAL A 117 6.78 8.24 6.44
CA VAL A 117 6.83 7.68 5.08
C VAL A 117 6.95 6.16 5.16
N VAL A 118 5.94 5.47 4.63
CA VAL A 118 5.98 4.01 4.43
C VAL A 118 6.49 3.75 3.02
N GLY A 119 7.54 2.95 2.87
CA GLY A 119 7.97 2.45 1.56
C GLY A 119 7.54 1.00 1.39
N MET A 120 7.20 0.62 0.16
CA MET A 120 6.75 -0.72 -0.21
C MET A 120 7.55 -1.20 -1.42
N PHE A 121 8.08 -2.42 -1.35
CA PHE A 121 8.89 -3.00 -2.41
C PHE A 121 8.34 -4.37 -2.77
N VAL A 122 8.00 -4.52 -4.05
CA VAL A 122 7.44 -5.76 -4.62
C VAL A 122 8.48 -6.34 -5.58
N ASP A 123 8.91 -7.56 -5.35
CA ASP A 123 9.73 -8.33 -6.28
C ASP A 123 8.85 -9.45 -6.85
N MET A 124 8.32 -9.22 -8.06
CA MET A 124 7.44 -10.17 -8.75
C MET A 124 8.19 -11.35 -9.34
N ASP A 125 9.51 -11.26 -9.50
CA ASP A 125 10.35 -12.36 -9.98
C ASP A 125 10.61 -13.35 -8.85
N LYS A 126 10.84 -12.85 -7.63
CA LYS A 126 11.03 -13.67 -6.41
C LYS A 126 9.75 -13.92 -5.62
N LYS A 127 8.63 -13.30 -6.01
CA LYS A 127 7.35 -13.34 -5.28
C LYS A 127 7.50 -12.91 -3.83
N THR A 128 8.15 -11.78 -3.60
CA THR A 128 8.34 -11.21 -2.24
C THR A 128 7.83 -9.78 -2.12
N LEU A 129 7.36 -9.45 -0.92
CA LEU A 129 6.92 -8.11 -0.53
C LEU A 129 7.61 -7.73 0.78
N ARG A 130 8.19 -6.54 0.82
CA ARG A 130 8.80 -5.94 2.03
C ARG A 130 8.41 -4.47 2.16
N PHE A 131 8.53 -3.95 3.38
CA PHE A 131 8.24 -2.57 3.70
C PHE A 131 9.38 -1.90 4.46
N GLU A 132 9.45 -0.58 4.34
CA GLU A 132 10.25 0.29 5.20
C GLU A 132 9.34 1.31 5.91
N LEU A 133 9.81 1.85 7.02
CA LEU A 133 9.26 3.05 7.65
C LEU A 133 10.36 4.06 7.87
N ASN A 134 10.24 5.26 7.29
CA ASN A 134 11.23 6.33 7.40
C ASN A 134 12.66 5.87 7.06
N GLY A 135 12.79 5.03 6.03
CA GLY A 135 14.06 4.45 5.57
C GLY A 135 14.58 3.26 6.38
N LYS A 136 13.91 2.87 7.48
CA LYS A 136 14.22 1.63 8.19
C LYS A 136 13.52 0.45 7.51
N ASP A 137 14.30 -0.46 6.93
CA ASP A 137 13.81 -1.71 6.34
C ASP A 137 13.42 -2.72 7.43
N TYR A 138 12.25 -3.34 7.30
CA TYR A 138 11.77 -4.42 8.18
C TYR A 138 11.95 -5.83 7.59
N GLY A 139 12.60 -5.93 6.43
CA GLY A 139 12.84 -7.20 5.76
C GLY A 139 11.57 -7.77 5.10
N VAL A 140 11.66 -8.99 4.58
CA VAL A 140 10.56 -9.61 3.82
C VAL A 140 9.35 -9.84 4.72
N ALA A 141 8.24 -9.17 4.40
CA ALA A 141 6.95 -9.35 5.06
C ALA A 141 6.27 -10.62 4.56
N TYR A 142 6.30 -10.85 3.24
CA TYR A 142 5.62 -11.97 2.60
C TYR A 142 6.47 -12.59 1.50
N THR A 143 6.33 -13.90 1.37
CA THR A 143 6.87 -14.74 0.29
C THR A 143 5.70 -15.44 -0.41
N ASN A 144 5.92 -15.94 -1.63
CA ASN A 144 4.90 -16.64 -2.41
C ASN A 144 3.64 -15.79 -2.66
N ILE A 145 3.81 -14.48 -2.86
CA ILE A 145 2.69 -13.58 -3.24
C ILE A 145 2.17 -13.93 -4.66
N SER A 146 0.94 -13.52 -4.97
CA SER A 146 0.26 -13.83 -6.24
C SER A 146 1.05 -13.45 -7.49
N ASN A 147 0.71 -14.07 -8.63
CA ASN A 147 1.34 -13.81 -9.93
C ASN A 147 0.97 -12.45 -10.54
N GLU A 148 -0.17 -11.89 -10.12
CA GLU A 148 -0.67 -10.62 -10.62
C GLU A 148 -1.21 -9.82 -9.44
N LEU A 149 -0.70 -8.60 -9.29
CA LEU A 149 -0.97 -7.73 -8.14
C LEU A 149 -1.14 -6.28 -8.57
N VAL A 150 -1.89 -5.53 -7.78
CA VAL A 150 -1.97 -4.07 -7.82
C VAL A 150 -1.67 -3.51 -6.44
N LEU A 151 -1.17 -2.28 -6.37
CA LEU A 151 -1.14 -1.50 -5.13
C LEU A 151 -2.55 -1.43 -4.53
N ALA A 152 -2.65 -1.48 -3.20
CA ALA A 152 -3.90 -1.22 -2.49
C ALA A 152 -3.67 -0.51 -1.15
N VAL A 153 -4.60 0.38 -0.80
CA VAL A 153 -4.66 1.08 0.49
C VAL A 153 -6.07 0.98 1.04
N ASP A 154 -6.20 0.56 2.29
CA ASP A 154 -7.47 0.50 3.03
C ASP A 154 -7.45 1.52 4.16
N MET A 155 -8.49 2.35 4.26
CA MET A 155 -8.55 3.45 5.24
C MET A 155 -9.85 3.37 6.02
N TYR A 156 -9.82 3.77 7.29
CA TYR A 156 -11.02 3.78 8.12
C TYR A 156 -11.51 5.20 8.40
N TYR A 157 -10.74 6.02 9.13
CA TYR A 157 -11.25 7.25 9.74
C TYR A 157 -11.51 8.35 8.71
N SER A 158 -12.57 9.14 8.94
CA SER A 158 -12.81 10.35 8.18
C SER A 158 -11.64 11.33 8.29
N GLY A 159 -11.25 11.91 7.15
CA GLY A 159 -10.17 12.87 7.04
C GLY A 159 -8.75 12.30 7.03
N GLU A 160 -8.55 10.98 7.20
CA GLU A 160 -7.24 10.37 6.92
C GLU A 160 -6.83 10.67 5.47
N GLN A 161 -5.57 11.03 5.27
CA GLN A 161 -5.03 11.43 3.97
C GLN A 161 -3.63 10.86 3.75
N ILE A 162 -3.40 10.31 2.55
CA ILE A 162 -2.14 9.71 2.13
C ILE A 162 -1.81 10.12 0.70
N THR A 163 -0.53 10.35 0.43
CA THR A 163 -0.01 10.66 -0.91
C THR A 163 1.04 9.64 -1.33
N ILE A 164 0.93 9.12 -2.55
CA ILE A 164 1.99 8.36 -3.22
C ILE A 164 2.93 9.32 -3.98
N PHE A 165 4.25 9.10 -3.92
CA PHE A 165 5.27 9.96 -4.55
C PHE A 165 6.55 9.19 -4.90
#